data_AF-X1CLU2-F1
#
_entry.id   AF-X1CLU2-F1
#
_cell.length_a   1.000
_cell.length_b   1.000
_cell.length_c   1.000
_cell.angle_alpha   90.00
_cell.angle_beta   90.00
_cell.angle_gamma   90.00
#
_symmetry.space_group_name_H-M   'P 1'
#
loop_
_entity.id
_entity.type
_entity.pdbx_description
1 polymer ?
#
loop_
_entity_poly.entity_id
_entity_poly.type
_entity_poly.pdbx_seq_one_letter_code
_entity_poly.pdbx_strand_id
1 'polypeptide(L)'
;MAKGANDVILRDRLQFDIDANGDTSLVYGRIDLSDYVSIVENKGLAIKEVRFQLRTTGVGNIGVFPNLLSDLSVAALGQNYFESYIKIFATTTAYELIQDVGIASPNVLCVFEKQSFVLSDGAPGIGGLAVDAYEHMFGTPDLHPEGYDVVTDLLIGISLEGCTNDDLKSTTAELDIMLIAEPKK
;
A
#
# COMPACT_ATOMS: atom_id res chain seq x y z
N MET A 1 18.43 6.47 6.20
CA MET A 1 19.82 6.36 6.70
C MET A 1 20.25 4.95 6.32
N ALA A 2 21.19 4.80 5.39
CA ALA A 2 21.67 3.49 4.93
C ALA A 2 22.19 2.68 6.13
N LYS A 3 21.80 1.39 6.23
CA LYS A 3 22.22 0.51 7.33
C LYS A 3 23.65 -0.02 7.12
N GLY A 4 24.15 -0.01 5.88
CA GLY A 4 25.53 -0.36 5.51
C GLY A 4 26.18 0.67 4.57
N ALA A 5 27.52 0.67 4.53
CA ALA A 5 28.31 1.63 3.74
C ALA A 5 28.09 1.52 2.21
N ASN A 6 27.51 0.42 1.74
CA ASN A 6 27.26 0.13 0.32
C ASN A 6 25.77 0.08 -0.05
N ASP A 7 24.86 0.44 0.86
CA ASP A 7 23.43 0.39 0.55
C ASP A 7 23.07 1.47 -0.47
N VAL A 8 22.26 1.07 -1.44
CA VAL A 8 21.61 1.96 -2.40
C VAL A 8 20.20 2.27 -1.89
N ILE A 9 19.82 3.54 -1.94
CA ILE A 9 18.46 3.98 -1.61
C ILE A 9 17.79 4.44 -2.90
N LEU A 10 16.77 3.71 -3.32
CA LEU A 10 15.95 4.03 -4.49
C LEU A 10 14.63 4.61 -4.00
N ARG A 11 14.10 5.58 -4.74
CA ARG A 11 12.80 6.19 -4.45
C ARG A 11 12.04 6.37 -5.74
N ASP A 12 10.75 6.09 -5.67
CA ASP A 12 9.85 6.31 -6.79
C ASP A 12 8.46 6.71 -6.28
N ARG A 13 7.63 7.21 -7.18
CA ARG A 13 6.23 7.53 -6.92
C ARG A 13 5.35 6.89 -7.97
N LEU A 14 4.34 6.17 -7.50
CA LEU A 14 3.27 5.65 -8.35
C LEU A 14 2.02 6.50 -8.17
N GLN A 15 1.19 6.55 -9.20
CA GLN A 15 -0.14 7.15 -9.19
C GLN A 15 -1.17 6.11 -9.60
N PHE A 16 -2.34 6.14 -8.98
CA PHE A 16 -3.46 5.26 -9.28
C PHE A 16 -4.78 5.99 -9.06
N ASP A 17 -5.79 5.61 -9.83
CA ASP A 17 -7.12 6.21 -9.75
C ASP A 17 -8.03 5.42 -8.82
N ILE A 18 -8.81 6.16 -8.03
CA ILE A 18 -9.89 5.64 -7.19
C ILE A 18 -11.19 5.98 -7.91
N ASP A 19 -12.02 4.97 -8.15
CA ASP A 19 -13.26 5.16 -8.91
C ASP A 19 -14.34 5.90 -8.11
N ALA A 20 -15.52 6.06 -8.72
CA ALA A 20 -16.65 6.74 -8.08
C ALA A 20 -17.24 5.97 -6.87
N ASN A 21 -17.00 4.65 -6.79
CA ASN A 21 -17.44 3.81 -5.68
C ASN A 21 -16.42 3.81 -4.53
N GLY A 22 -15.21 4.32 -4.76
CA GLY A 22 -14.13 4.27 -3.78
C GLY A 22 -13.24 3.03 -3.94
N ASP A 23 -13.25 2.44 -5.13
CA ASP A 23 -12.57 1.18 -5.41
C ASP A 23 -11.41 1.38 -6.39
N THR A 24 -10.39 0.54 -6.24
CA THR A 24 -9.30 0.37 -7.21
C THR A 24 -9.04 -1.12 -7.36
N SER A 25 -9.37 -1.67 -8.53
CA SER A 25 -8.99 -3.03 -8.90
C SER A 25 -7.47 -3.20 -8.78
N LEU A 26 -6.99 -4.41 -8.51
CA LEU A 26 -5.56 -4.68 -8.39
C LEU A 26 -4.78 -4.13 -9.60
N VAL A 27 -3.93 -3.15 -9.34
CA VAL A 27 -3.00 -2.56 -10.32
C VAL A 27 -1.58 -2.70 -9.82
N TYR A 28 -0.65 -2.75 -10.78
CA TYR A 28 0.77 -2.90 -10.53
C TYR A 28 1.55 -1.72 -11.09
N GLY A 29 2.34 -1.08 -10.24
CA GLY A 29 3.50 -0.32 -10.69
C GLY A 29 4.73 -1.20 -10.75
N ARG A 30 5.72 -0.77 -11.53
CA ARG A 30 7.01 -1.46 -11.68
C ARG A 30 8.12 -0.50 -11.29
N ILE A 31 8.96 -0.91 -10.35
CA ILE A 31 10.23 -0.26 -10.08
C ILE A 31 11.28 -0.91 -10.99
N ASP A 32 11.78 -0.14 -11.94
CA ASP A 32 12.82 -0.60 -12.85
C ASP A 32 14.16 -0.70 -12.11
N LEU A 33 14.73 -1.90 -12.09
CA LEU A 33 15.99 -2.22 -11.46
C LEU A 33 17.05 -2.63 -12.48
N SER A 34 16.79 -2.48 -13.79
CA SER A 34 17.66 -2.97 -14.87
C SER A 34 19.10 -2.49 -14.79
N ASP A 35 19.34 -1.30 -14.24
CA ASP A 35 20.68 -0.74 -14.06
C ASP A 35 21.47 -1.42 -12.93
N TYR A 36 20.76 -2.10 -12.02
CA TYR A 36 21.30 -2.72 -10.82
C TYR A 36 21.29 -4.25 -10.86
N VAL A 37 20.40 -4.87 -11.64
CA VAL A 37 20.25 -6.32 -11.73
C VAL A 37 20.49 -6.81 -13.16
N SER A 38 21.26 -7.90 -13.29
CA SER A 38 21.51 -8.54 -14.58
C SER A 38 21.89 -10.00 -14.39
N ILE A 39 21.08 -10.89 -14.96
CA ILE A 39 21.35 -12.33 -14.92
C ILE A 39 22.61 -12.67 -15.73
N VAL A 40 22.82 -12.00 -16.86
CA VAL A 40 23.98 -12.26 -17.75
C VAL A 40 25.30 -11.87 -17.07
N GLU A 41 25.27 -10.81 -16.26
CA GLU A 41 26.46 -10.28 -15.58
C GLU A 41 26.58 -10.75 -14.11
N ASN A 42 25.71 -11.67 -13.65
CA ASN A 42 25.61 -12.11 -12.25
C ASN A 42 25.51 -10.94 -11.25
N LYS A 43 24.66 -9.96 -11.55
CA LYS A 43 24.38 -8.82 -10.67
C LYS A 43 22.99 -8.96 -10.08
N GLY A 44 22.88 -8.79 -8.76
CA GLY A 44 21.61 -8.77 -8.05
C GLY A 44 21.57 -7.66 -7.00
N LEU A 45 20.38 -7.47 -6.43
CA LEU A 45 20.18 -6.63 -5.25
C LEU A 45 19.56 -7.47 -4.14
N ALA A 46 20.03 -7.29 -2.92
CA ALA A 46 19.32 -7.74 -1.73
C ALA A 46 18.46 -6.58 -1.22
N ILE A 47 17.15 -6.64 -1.41
CA ILE A 47 16.22 -5.65 -0.88
C ILE A 47 16.09 -5.89 0.63
N LYS A 48 16.58 -4.95 1.44
CA LYS A 48 16.55 -5.05 2.91
C LYS A 48 15.31 -4.41 3.50
N GLU A 49 14.81 -3.37 2.85
CA GLU A 49 13.67 -2.62 3.35
C GLU A 49 12.90 -1.99 2.20
N VAL A 50 11.58 -2.11 2.27
CA VAL A 50 10.63 -1.37 1.44
C VAL A 50 9.80 -0.53 2.38
N ARG A 51 9.62 0.75 2.08
CA ARG A 51 8.68 1.64 2.79
C ARG A 51 7.67 2.23 1.83
N PHE A 52 6.46 2.40 2.35
CA PHE A 52 5.36 3.01 1.64
C PHE A 52 4.89 4.26 2.37
N GLN A 53 4.47 5.26 1.61
CA GLN A 53 3.69 6.38 2.10
C GLN A 53 2.55 6.66 1.14
N LEU A 54 1.33 6.44 1.60
CA LEU A 54 0.12 6.83 0.88
C LEU A 54 -0.10 8.33 0.98
N ARG A 55 -0.53 8.93 -0.13
CA ARG A 55 -0.80 10.36 -0.25
C ARG A 55 -1.98 10.60 -1.18
N THR A 56 -2.67 11.71 -0.97
CA THR A 56 -3.76 12.17 -1.84
C THR A 56 -3.51 13.62 -2.25
N THR A 57 -3.98 13.98 -3.44
CA THR A 57 -4.00 15.36 -3.92
C THR A 57 -5.39 16.02 -3.78
N GLY A 58 -6.38 15.30 -3.25
CA GLY A 58 -7.79 15.70 -3.23
C GLY A 58 -8.12 16.90 -2.33
N VAL A 59 -7.79 16.86 -1.03
CA VAL A 59 -8.22 17.89 -0.05
C VAL A 59 -7.15 18.26 0.97
N GLY A 60 -7.10 19.55 1.32
CA GLY A 60 -6.21 20.12 2.34
C GLY A 60 -4.83 20.56 1.86
N ASN A 61 -4.37 20.14 0.67
CA ASN A 61 -3.02 20.43 0.12
C ASN A 61 -1.84 20.00 1.01
N ILE A 62 -2.07 19.26 2.10
CA ILE A 62 -1.01 18.77 3.00
C ILE A 62 -0.42 17.45 2.46
N GLY A 63 -1.13 16.77 1.55
CA GLY A 63 -0.63 15.57 0.87
C GLY A 63 -0.57 14.33 1.76
N VAL A 64 -1.41 14.27 2.80
CA VAL A 64 -1.52 13.15 3.76
C VAL A 64 -2.79 12.38 3.45
N PHE A 65 -2.67 11.05 3.38
CA PHE A 65 -3.83 10.18 3.17
C PHE A 65 -4.78 10.22 4.38
N PRO A 66 -6.10 10.31 4.19
CA PRO A 66 -7.04 10.39 5.31
C PRO A 66 -6.99 9.11 6.15
N ASN A 67 -7.11 9.27 7.47
CA ASN A 67 -7.11 8.12 8.37
C ASN A 67 -8.38 7.26 8.22
N LEU A 68 -9.51 7.93 7.95
CA LEU A 68 -10.81 7.31 7.72
C LEU A 68 -11.11 7.31 6.23
N LEU A 69 -11.40 6.12 5.71
CA LEU A 69 -11.51 5.88 4.28
C LEU A 69 -12.95 5.89 3.79
N SER A 70 -13.92 5.73 4.68
CA SER A 70 -15.36 5.79 4.38
C SER A 70 -15.96 7.15 4.71
N ASP A 71 -17.13 7.43 4.13
CA ASP A 71 -17.94 8.60 4.48
C ASP A 71 -18.47 8.50 5.93
N LEU A 72 -18.45 9.63 6.64
CA LEU A 72 -18.91 9.76 8.03
C LEU A 72 -20.33 10.30 8.15
N SER A 73 -21.04 10.50 7.03
CA SER A 73 -22.39 11.06 7.09
C SER A 73 -23.38 10.05 7.70
N VAL A 74 -23.91 10.38 8.89
CA VAL A 74 -24.91 9.56 9.63
C VAL A 74 -26.13 9.23 8.74
N ALA A 75 -26.48 10.13 7.82
CA ALA A 75 -27.55 9.92 6.86
C ALA A 75 -27.22 8.87 5.79
N ALA A 76 -25.96 8.75 5.34
CA ALA A 76 -25.54 7.68 4.44
C ALA A 76 -25.33 6.35 5.18
N LEU A 77 -24.98 6.41 6.47
CA LEU A 77 -24.65 5.21 7.26
C LEU A 77 -25.88 4.34 7.60
N GLY A 78 -27.05 4.94 7.84
CA GLY A 78 -28.35 4.25 7.99
C GLY A 78 -28.32 2.88 8.68
N GLN A 79 -28.07 2.79 9.99
CA GLN A 79 -27.93 1.54 10.78
C GLN A 79 -26.96 0.47 10.22
N ASN A 80 -26.20 0.77 9.16
CA ASN A 80 -25.23 -0.13 8.59
C ASN A 80 -23.84 0.13 9.19
N TYR A 81 -22.96 -0.83 8.98
CA TYR A 81 -21.53 -0.68 9.16
C TYR A 81 -20.86 -0.54 7.79
N PHE A 82 -19.77 0.23 7.73
CA PHE A 82 -18.98 0.43 6.52
C PHE A 82 -17.54 0.04 6.83
N GLU A 83 -17.01 -0.83 5.97
CA GLU A 83 -15.63 -1.28 6.01
C GLU A 83 -14.94 -0.83 4.74
N SER A 84 -13.70 -0.39 4.90
CA SER A 84 -12.84 0.04 3.80
C SER A 84 -11.47 -0.59 3.98
N TYR A 85 -10.87 -1.00 2.88
CA TYR A 85 -9.62 -1.74 2.87
C TYR A 85 -8.67 -1.16 1.84
N ILE A 86 -7.40 -1.08 2.21
CA ILE A 86 -6.29 -0.82 1.30
C ILE A 86 -5.25 -1.88 1.55
N LYS A 87 -4.78 -2.50 0.48
CA LYS A 87 -3.68 -3.45 0.53
C LYS A 87 -2.63 -3.09 -0.49
N ILE A 88 -1.39 -3.00 -0.02
CA ILE A 88 -0.20 -2.68 -0.81
C ILE A 88 0.84 -3.75 -0.52
N PHE A 89 1.57 -4.18 -1.53
CA PHE A 89 2.61 -5.18 -1.37
C PHE A 89 3.69 -5.05 -2.42
N ALA A 90 4.90 -5.45 -2.08
CA ALA A 90 6.00 -5.59 -3.03
C ALA A 90 6.22 -7.06 -3.36
N THR A 91 6.34 -7.37 -4.65
CA THR A 91 6.55 -8.74 -5.13
C THR A 91 7.38 -8.78 -6.41
N THR A 92 8.03 -9.90 -6.69
CA THR A 92 8.69 -10.13 -7.99
C THR A 92 7.79 -10.87 -8.99
N THR A 93 6.55 -11.22 -8.63
CA THR A 93 5.60 -11.92 -9.51
C THR A 93 4.20 -11.35 -9.36
N ALA A 94 3.54 -11.07 -10.49
CA ALA A 94 2.16 -10.59 -10.48
C ALA A 94 1.21 -11.70 -10.04
N TYR A 95 0.25 -11.35 -9.19
CA TYR A 95 -0.87 -12.18 -8.79
C TYR A 95 -2.12 -11.75 -9.55
N GLU A 96 -3.02 -12.69 -9.81
CA GLU A 96 -4.30 -12.40 -10.47
C GLU A 96 -5.28 -11.74 -9.50
N LEU A 97 -5.33 -12.23 -8.25
CA LEU A 97 -6.27 -11.78 -7.24
C LEU A 97 -5.55 -11.27 -5.99
N ILE A 98 -6.03 -10.16 -5.43
CA ILE A 98 -5.46 -9.53 -4.23
C ILE A 98 -5.56 -10.42 -2.99
N GLN A 99 -6.59 -11.25 -2.91
CA GLN A 99 -6.84 -12.16 -1.78
C GLN A 99 -5.81 -13.30 -1.67
N ASP A 100 -5.11 -13.62 -2.76
CA ASP A 100 -4.09 -14.67 -2.78
C ASP A 100 -2.73 -14.19 -2.24
N VAL A 101 -2.60 -12.88 -2.01
CA VAL A 101 -1.38 -12.25 -1.54
C VAL A 101 -1.39 -12.17 -0.02
N GLY A 102 -0.42 -12.81 0.62
CA GLY A 102 -0.19 -12.72 2.06
C GLY A 102 1.29 -12.90 2.38
N ILE A 103 1.64 -12.82 3.67
CA ILE A 103 3.03 -12.94 4.14
C ILE A 103 3.67 -14.30 3.85
N ALA A 104 2.86 -15.33 3.64
CA ALA A 104 3.31 -16.67 3.28
C ALA A 104 3.28 -16.92 1.77
N SER A 105 2.76 -15.97 0.99
CA SER A 105 2.68 -16.13 -0.46
C SER A 105 4.08 -16.01 -1.07
N PRO A 106 4.39 -16.81 -2.11
CA PRO A 106 5.73 -16.82 -2.70
C PRO A 106 6.09 -15.45 -3.27
N ASN A 107 7.37 -15.12 -3.27
CA ASN A 107 7.89 -13.91 -3.90
C ASN A 107 7.28 -12.59 -3.36
N VAL A 108 6.70 -12.59 -2.16
CA VAL A 108 6.21 -11.37 -1.48
C VAL A 108 7.27 -10.87 -0.51
N LEU A 109 7.66 -9.61 -0.66
CA LEU A 109 8.74 -8.98 0.13
C LEU A 109 8.21 -8.22 1.33
N CYS A 110 7.01 -7.64 1.22
CA CYS A 110 6.34 -6.92 2.29
C CYS A 110 4.86 -6.75 1.95
N VAL A 111 4.06 -6.53 2.99
CA VAL A 111 2.62 -6.26 2.88
C VAL A 111 2.27 -5.10 3.82
N PHE A 112 1.52 -4.13 3.32
CA PHE A 112 0.93 -3.04 4.09
C PHE A 112 -0.59 -3.10 3.93
N GLU A 113 -1.28 -3.04 5.05
CA GLU A 113 -2.74 -3.09 5.12
C GLU A 113 -3.23 -1.89 5.93
N LYS A 114 -4.20 -1.17 5.37
CA LYS A 114 -4.96 -0.13 6.08
C LYS A 114 -6.43 -0.50 6.03
N GLN A 115 -7.08 -0.42 7.18
CA GLN A 115 -8.50 -0.70 7.31
C GLN A 115 -9.17 0.41 8.10
N SER A 116 -10.40 0.75 7.75
CA SER A 116 -11.24 1.59 8.60
C SER A 116 -12.66 1.04 8.67
N PHE A 117 -13.24 1.16 9.85
CA PHE A 117 -14.59 0.73 10.17
C PHE A 117 -15.39 1.90 10.75
N VAL A 118 -16.63 2.05 10.29
CA VAL A 118 -17.57 3.03 10.83
C VAL A 118 -18.91 2.34 11.06
N LEU A 119 -19.47 2.52 12.25
CA LEU A 119 -20.80 2.04 12.64
C LEU A 119 -21.60 3.20 13.24
N SER A 120 -22.87 3.29 12.88
CA SER A 120 -23.79 4.17 13.61
C SER A 120 -24.10 3.55 14.98
N ASP A 121 -23.56 4.16 16.04
CA ASP A 121 -23.85 3.78 17.41
C ASP A 121 -24.86 4.77 17.99
N GLY A 122 -26.15 4.43 17.91
CA GLY A 122 -27.18 5.26 18.51
C GLY A 122 -28.59 4.70 18.39
N ALA A 123 -29.36 4.83 19.47
CA ALA A 123 -30.81 4.84 19.37
C ALA A 123 -31.26 6.01 18.46
N PRO A 124 -32.40 5.88 17.75
CA PRO A 124 -32.87 6.91 16.82
C PRO A 124 -32.84 8.31 17.46
N GLY A 125 -32.04 9.23 16.90
CA GLY A 125 -32.00 10.63 17.30
C GLY A 125 -30.90 11.06 18.29
N ILE A 126 -30.01 10.17 18.75
CA ILE A 126 -28.85 10.54 19.60
C ILE A 126 -27.51 10.59 18.82
N GLY A 127 -27.45 10.00 17.62
CA GLY A 127 -26.42 10.27 16.60
C GLY A 127 -24.97 10.15 17.07
N GLY A 128 -24.55 8.96 17.52
CA GLY A 128 -23.15 8.63 17.73
C GLY A 128 -22.58 7.81 16.56
N LEU A 129 -21.26 7.88 16.38
CA LEU A 129 -20.51 7.00 15.49
C LEU A 129 -19.46 6.24 16.31
N ALA A 130 -19.42 4.93 16.14
CA ALA A 130 -18.29 4.11 16.53
C ALA A 130 -17.35 4.02 15.32
N VAL A 131 -16.09 4.39 15.53
CA VAL A 131 -15.10 4.49 14.46
C VAL A 131 -13.84 3.79 14.93
N ASP A 132 -13.28 2.94 14.07
CA ASP A 132 -11.98 2.33 14.27
C ASP A 132 -11.16 2.41 12.98
N ALA A 133 -9.84 2.55 13.13
CA ALA A 133 -8.91 2.59 12.01
C ALA A 133 -7.62 1.89 12.41
N TYR A 134 -7.16 1.02 11.52
CA TYR A 134 -6.00 0.19 11.74
C TYR A 134 -5.05 0.28 10.55
N GLU A 135 -3.76 0.34 10.85
CA GLU A 135 -2.69 0.24 9.87
C GLU A 135 -1.68 -0.78 10.36
N HIS A 136 -1.24 -1.63 9.45
CA HIS A 136 -0.22 -2.62 9.72
C HIS A 136 0.70 -2.81 8.55
N MET A 137 1.96 -3.08 8.88
CA MET A 137 2.98 -3.35 7.89
C MET A 137 3.80 -4.54 8.34
N PHE A 138 3.82 -5.57 7.50
CA PHE A 138 4.80 -6.64 7.54
C PHE A 138 5.94 -6.23 6.63
N GLY A 139 7.01 -5.68 7.21
CA GLY A 139 8.13 -5.17 6.46
C GLY A 139 9.03 -6.27 5.93
N THR A 140 9.90 -5.94 4.98
CA THR A 140 10.95 -6.84 4.53
C THR A 140 11.86 -7.33 5.66
N PRO A 141 12.22 -6.51 6.69
CA PRO A 141 12.96 -7.02 7.84
C PRO A 141 12.24 -8.10 8.66
N ASP A 142 10.90 -8.13 8.62
CA ASP A 142 10.10 -9.11 9.37
C ASP A 142 9.98 -10.43 8.61
N LEU A 143 9.84 -10.35 7.27
CA LEU A 143 9.63 -11.51 6.41
C LEU A 143 10.95 -12.12 5.90
N HIS A 144 11.93 -11.27 5.62
CA HIS A 144 13.22 -11.60 5.02
C HIS A 144 14.35 -10.86 5.77
N PRO A 145 14.71 -11.28 7.00
CA PRO A 145 15.64 -10.54 7.86
C PRO A 145 17.02 -10.25 7.24
N GLU A 146 17.49 -11.13 6.37
CA GLU A 146 18.78 -11.01 5.66
C GLU A 146 18.67 -10.22 4.34
N GLY A 147 17.48 -9.73 4.01
CA GLY A 147 17.13 -9.15 2.72
C GLY A 147 16.64 -10.20 1.71
N TYR A 148 15.84 -9.73 0.75
CA TYR A 148 15.30 -10.56 -0.33
C TYR A 148 16.10 -10.34 -1.61
N ASP A 149 16.67 -11.42 -2.15
CA ASP A 149 17.50 -11.36 -3.34
C ASP A 149 16.65 -11.25 -4.60
N VAL A 150 16.88 -10.17 -5.36
CA VAL A 150 16.22 -9.91 -6.63
C VAL A 150 17.25 -9.82 -7.76
N VAL A 151 16.90 -10.45 -8.88
CA VAL A 151 17.63 -10.38 -10.16
C VAL A 151 16.75 -9.84 -11.29
N THR A 152 15.57 -9.34 -10.92
CA THR A 152 14.54 -8.79 -11.79
C THR A 152 13.98 -7.52 -11.16
N ASP A 153 13.12 -6.84 -11.91
CA ASP A 153 12.37 -5.71 -11.39
C ASP A 153 11.41 -6.11 -10.27
N LEU A 154 10.99 -5.08 -9.54
CA LEU A 154 10.05 -5.21 -8.44
C LEU A 154 8.69 -4.66 -8.86
N LEU A 155 7.64 -5.41 -8.56
CA LEU A 155 6.26 -4.98 -8.76
C LEU A 155 5.68 -4.50 -7.44
N ILE A 156 4.98 -3.38 -7.48
CA ILE A 156 4.22 -2.84 -6.34
C ILE A 156 2.75 -2.97 -6.68
N GLY A 157 2.08 -3.92 -6.01
CA GLY A 157 0.65 -4.13 -6.15
C GLY A 157 -0.13 -3.25 -5.17
N ILE A 158 -1.23 -2.68 -5.64
CA ILE A 158 -2.16 -1.91 -4.81
C ILE A 158 -3.61 -2.21 -5.21
N SER A 159 -4.48 -2.32 -4.20
CA SER A 159 -5.93 -2.41 -4.38
C SER A 159 -6.64 -1.73 -3.22
N LEU A 160 -7.77 -1.10 -3.53
CA LEU A 160 -8.63 -0.39 -2.59
C LEU A 160 -10.06 -0.91 -2.76
N GLU A 161 -10.77 -1.05 -1.64
CA GLU A 161 -12.18 -1.43 -1.63
C GLU A 161 -12.93 -0.60 -0.59
N GLY A 162 -14.10 -0.07 -0.97
CA GLY A 162 -15.00 0.64 -0.07
C GLY A 162 -14.46 1.98 0.45
N CYS A 163 -13.46 2.59 -0.19
CA CYS A 163 -12.89 3.89 0.21
C CYS A 163 -13.80 5.05 -0.21
N THR A 164 -14.97 5.11 0.42
CA THR A 164 -16.09 5.96 0.05
C THR A 164 -16.03 7.41 0.56
N ASN A 165 -14.93 7.81 1.20
CA ASN A 165 -14.71 9.20 1.56
C ASN A 165 -14.71 10.09 0.30
N ASP A 166 -15.48 11.18 0.33
CA ASP A 166 -15.61 12.11 -0.80
C ASP A 166 -14.27 12.77 -1.19
N ASP A 167 -13.30 12.80 -0.27
CA ASP A 167 -11.93 13.26 -0.53
C ASP A 167 -11.09 12.24 -1.32
N LEU A 168 -11.57 10.99 -1.44
CA LEU A 168 -10.90 9.88 -2.12
C LEU A 168 -11.61 9.45 -3.40
N LYS A 169 -12.94 9.40 -3.41
CA LYS A 169 -13.71 8.95 -4.58
C LYS A 169 -13.44 9.82 -5.80
N SER A 170 -13.31 9.20 -6.96
CA SER A 170 -13.04 9.89 -8.24
C SER A 170 -11.78 10.78 -8.19
N THR A 171 -10.77 10.38 -7.43
CA THR A 171 -9.49 11.09 -7.33
C THR A 171 -8.33 10.19 -7.77
N THR A 172 -7.20 10.83 -8.07
CA THR A 172 -5.91 10.15 -8.23
C THR A 172 -5.15 10.24 -6.91
N ALA A 173 -4.74 9.09 -6.39
CA ALA A 173 -3.88 9.00 -5.21
C ALA A 173 -2.43 8.70 -5.61
N GLU A 174 -1.50 9.00 -4.71
CA GLU A 174 -0.07 8.78 -4.91
C GLU A 174 0.47 7.79 -3.87
N LEU A 175 1.41 6.94 -4.29
CA LEU A 175 2.15 6.04 -3.42
C LEU A 175 3.64 6.33 -3.58
N ASP A 176 4.21 6.96 -2.56
CA ASP A 176 5.66 7.14 -2.47
C ASP A 176 6.29 5.84 -1.94
N ILE A 177 7.32 5.36 -2.64
CA ILE A 177 8.04 4.12 -2.31
C ILE A 177 9.52 4.45 -2.07
N MET A 178 10.08 3.87 -1.03
CA MET A 178 11.52 3.88 -0.79
C MET A 178 12.03 2.46 -0.61
N LEU A 179 13.03 2.10 -1.39
CA LEU A 179 13.76 0.84 -1.27
C LEU A 179 15.14 1.11 -0.67
N ILE A 180 15.55 0.27 0.27
CA ILE A 180 16.93 0.18 0.74
C ILE A 180 17.44 -1.19 0.33
N ALA A 181 18.47 -1.21 -0.50
CA ALA A 181 19.01 -2.44 -1.08
C ALA A 181 20.54 -2.48 -0.97
N GLU A 182 21.12 -3.66 -0.96
CA GLU A 182 22.56 -3.87 -1.08
C GLU A 182 22.90 -4.60 -2.38
N PRO A 183 23.88 -4.12 -3.16
CA PRO A 183 24.39 -4.86 -4.30
C PRO A 183 24.95 -6.22 -3.91
N LYS A 184 24.48 -7.27 -4.59
CA LYS A 184 25.05 -8.62 -4.53
C LYS A 184 25.74 -8.95 -5.85
N LYS A 185 26.92 -9.58 -5.72
CA LYS A 185 27.70 -10.17 -6.81
C LYS A 185 27.70 -11.69 -6.68
#